data_AF-A0A183IY67-F1
#
_entry.id   AF-A0A183IY67-F1
#
_cell.length_a   1.000
_cell.length_b   1.000
_cell.length_c   1.000
_cell.angle_alpha   90.00
_cell.angle_beta   90.00
_cell.angle_gamma   90.00
#
_symmetry.space_group_name_H-M   'P 1'
#
loop_
_entity.id
_entity.type
_entity.pdbx_description
1 polymer ?
#
loop_
_entity_poly.entity_id
_entity_poly.type
_entity_poly.pdbx_seq_one_letter_code
_entity_poly.pdbx_strand_id
1 'polypeptide(L)'
;MGGTIVPASDRTLWKKRSGNDNETNIYLQISKDILCSFTPKFYREVEYKGEVFIEIEDLTQRFSNPAIMDIKMGTRTFLESEVTNPMKRHDLYKKMISLDPEEPTVEEKAEESITKLRYMQFRENESSTAMYGFRIDAVKVIP
;
A
#
# COMPACT_ATOMS: atom_id res chain seq x y z
N MET A 1 -1.95 3.99 -4.54
CA MET A 1 -1.34 3.40 -5.74
C MET A 1 -1.51 1.89 -5.62
N GLY A 2 -2.63 1.35 -6.13
CA GLY A 2 -2.76 -0.11 -6.26
C GLY A 2 -1.97 -0.52 -7.49
N GLY A 3 -0.92 -1.33 -7.32
CA GLY A 3 -0.21 -1.89 -8.46
C GLY A 3 -1.17 -2.74 -9.30
N THR A 4 -1.07 -2.65 -10.62
CA THR A 4 -1.85 -3.50 -11.53
C THR A 4 -1.50 -4.96 -11.28
N ILE A 5 -2.50 -5.78 -10.92
CA ILE A 5 -2.36 -7.24 -10.81
C ILE A 5 -3.23 -7.86 -11.90
N VAL A 6 -2.65 -8.77 -12.69
CA VAL A 6 -3.36 -9.50 -13.75
C VAL A 6 -3.08 -11.00 -13.66
N PRO A 7 -4.01 -11.86 -14.08
CA PRO A 7 -3.76 -13.30 -14.17
C PRO A 7 -2.59 -13.61 -15.12
N ALA A 8 -1.71 -14.51 -14.71
CA ALA A 8 -0.60 -15.02 -15.54
C ALA A 8 -0.81 -16.48 -15.94
N SER A 9 -1.37 -17.29 -15.04
CA SER A 9 -1.78 -18.68 -15.27
C SER A 9 -2.98 -19.03 -14.40
N ASP A 10 -3.34 -20.32 -14.33
CA ASP A 10 -4.33 -20.84 -13.38
C ASP A 10 -3.89 -20.73 -11.91
N ARG A 11 -2.59 -20.54 -11.65
CA ARG A 11 -2.02 -20.53 -10.29
C ARG A 11 -1.20 -19.31 -9.93
N THR A 12 -0.94 -18.42 -10.89
CA THR A 12 -0.03 -17.29 -10.71
C THR A 12 -0.62 -15.98 -11.24
N LEU A 13 -0.18 -14.89 -10.63
CA LEU A 13 -0.53 -13.52 -10.96
C LEU A 13 0.72 -12.75 -11.35
N TRP A 14 0.58 -11.82 -12.29
CA TRP A 14 1.58 -10.79 -12.58
C TRP A 14 1.21 -9.51 -11.85
N LYS A 15 2.05 -9.12 -10.89
CA LYS A 15 1.98 -7.82 -10.24
C LYS A 15 2.96 -6.87 -10.93
N LYS A 16 2.46 -5.76 -11.47
CA LYS A 16 3.32 -4.74 -12.09
C LYS A 16 4.34 -4.24 -11.06
N ARG A 17 5.62 -4.28 -11.43
CA ARG A 17 6.71 -3.80 -10.58
C ARG A 17 6.59 -2.29 -10.41
N SER A 18 6.87 -1.82 -9.21
CA SER A 18 7.00 -0.37 -8.96
C SER A 18 8.21 0.18 -9.73
N GLY A 19 8.39 1.51 -9.77
CA GLY A 19 9.54 2.14 -10.45
C GLY A 19 10.92 1.79 -9.89
N ASN A 20 10.99 0.97 -8.82
CA ASN A 20 12.21 0.40 -8.26
C ASN A 20 12.05 -1.13 -8.11
N ASP A 21 13.17 -1.80 -7.86
CA ASP A 21 13.28 -3.25 -7.71
C ASP A 21 13.15 -3.72 -6.25
N ASN A 22 12.81 -2.84 -5.31
CA ASN A 22 12.75 -3.15 -3.88
C ASN A 22 11.83 -4.36 -3.60
N GLU A 23 10.65 -4.39 -4.21
CA GLU A 23 9.70 -5.49 -4.00
C GLU A 23 10.24 -6.82 -4.55
N THR A 24 10.82 -6.83 -5.75
CA THR A 24 11.48 -8.02 -6.32
C THR A 24 12.59 -8.52 -5.39
N ASN A 25 13.45 -7.60 -4.91
CA ASN A 25 14.55 -7.93 -4.01
C ASN A 25 14.05 -8.52 -2.69
N ILE A 26 12.99 -7.96 -2.10
CA ILE A 26 12.39 -8.50 -0.87
C ILE A 26 11.82 -9.90 -1.09
N TYR A 27 11.11 -10.16 -2.19
CA TYR A 27 10.65 -11.52 -2.51
C TYR A 27 11.80 -12.51 -2.64
N LEU A 28 12.90 -12.11 -3.31
CA LEU A 28 14.10 -12.95 -3.44
C LEU A 28 14.74 -13.29 -2.09
N GLN A 29 14.80 -12.32 -1.16
CA GLN A 29 15.32 -12.56 0.19
C GLN A 29 14.36 -13.42 1.02
N ILE A 30 13.07 -13.08 1.06
CA ILE A 30 12.06 -13.83 1.81
C ILE A 30 11.98 -15.28 1.35
N SER A 31 12.17 -15.56 0.05
CA SER A 31 12.16 -16.94 -0.48
C SER A 31 13.24 -17.86 0.15
N LYS A 32 14.25 -17.27 0.80
CA LYS A 32 15.35 -17.96 1.49
C LYS A 32 15.23 -17.86 3.01
N ASP A 33 14.21 -17.19 3.51
CA ASP A 33 13.97 -16.93 4.94
C ASP A 33 12.86 -17.85 5.48
N ILE A 34 12.78 -17.99 6.80
CA ILE A 34 11.70 -18.73 7.48
C ILE A 34 10.30 -18.18 7.16
N LEU A 35 10.22 -16.88 6.81
CA LEU A 35 9.00 -16.19 6.43
C LEU A 35 8.44 -16.64 5.07
N CYS A 36 9.18 -17.40 4.25
CA CYS A 36 8.72 -17.85 2.94
C CYS A 36 7.36 -18.59 2.97
N SER A 37 7.05 -19.27 4.08
CA SER A 37 5.79 -19.98 4.30
C SER A 37 4.58 -19.06 4.59
N PHE A 38 4.81 -17.78 4.88
CA PHE A 38 3.79 -16.78 5.19
C PHE A 38 3.59 -15.74 4.08
N THR A 39 4.32 -15.87 2.97
CA THR A 39 4.25 -14.94 1.83
C THR A 39 3.87 -15.67 0.54
N PRO A 40 3.25 -15.00 -0.45
CA PRO A 40 3.07 -15.59 -1.77
C PRO A 40 4.40 -16.08 -2.33
N LYS A 41 4.42 -17.29 -2.91
CA LYS A 41 5.61 -17.78 -3.58
C LYS A 41 5.98 -16.85 -4.74
N PHE A 42 7.22 -16.37 -4.74
CA PHE A 42 7.82 -15.69 -5.89
C PHE A 42 8.32 -16.70 -6.91
N TYR A 43 8.03 -16.46 -8.19
CA TYR A 43 8.45 -17.33 -9.29
C TYR A 43 9.58 -16.71 -10.10
N ARG A 44 9.36 -15.51 -10.64
CA ARG A 44 10.32 -14.79 -11.49
C ARG A 44 9.89 -13.35 -11.74
N GLU A 45 10.79 -12.57 -12.29
CA GLU A 45 10.47 -11.31 -12.95
C GLU A 45 10.17 -11.57 -14.44
N VAL A 46 9.21 -10.83 -15.00
CA VAL A 46 8.75 -10.96 -16.39
C VAL A 46 8.74 -9.59 -17.05
N GLU A 47 9.39 -9.48 -18.19
CA GLU A 47 9.27 -8.30 -19.06
C GLU A 47 8.18 -8.55 -20.10
N TYR A 48 7.20 -7.64 -20.19
CA TYR A 48 6.11 -7.71 -21.15
C TYR A 48 5.73 -6.31 -21.65
N LYS A 49 5.83 -6.10 -22.97
CA LYS A 49 5.50 -4.81 -23.62
C LYS A 49 6.24 -3.60 -23.02
N GLY A 50 7.52 -3.76 -22.67
CA GLY A 50 8.34 -2.70 -22.08
C GLY A 50 8.02 -2.39 -20.62
N GLU A 51 7.19 -3.21 -19.97
CA GLU A 51 6.87 -3.12 -18.56
C GLU A 51 7.37 -4.36 -17.82
N VAL A 52 7.71 -4.18 -16.54
CA VAL A 52 8.24 -5.26 -15.71
C VAL A 52 7.21 -5.71 -14.69
N PHE A 53 7.04 -7.02 -14.56
CA PHE A 53 6.08 -7.67 -13.67
C PHE A 53 6.79 -8.68 -12.76
N ILE A 54 6.25 -8.86 -11.57
CA ILE A 54 6.63 -9.89 -10.60
C ILE A 54 5.59 -11.00 -10.70
N GLU A 55 6.00 -12.21 -11.07
CA GLU A 55 5.14 -13.38 -11.07
C GLU A 55 5.10 -14.02 -9.67
N ILE A 56 3.91 -14.05 -9.07
CA ILE A 56 3.66 -14.54 -7.70
C ILE A 56 2.51 -15.54 -7.66
N GLU A 57 2.45 -16.36 -6.62
CA GLU A 57 1.33 -17.28 -6.35
C GLU A 57 0.01 -16.53 -6.20
N ASP A 58 -1.05 -17.06 -6.82
CA ASP A 58 -2.42 -16.68 -6.50
C ASP A 58 -2.86 -17.35 -5.20
N LEU A 59 -2.93 -16.57 -4.12
CA LEU A 59 -3.39 -17.04 -2.80
C LEU A 59 -4.88 -17.36 -2.76
N THR A 60 -5.67 -16.88 -3.73
CA THR A 60 -7.13 -17.03 -3.76
C THR A 60 -7.58 -18.30 -4.49
N GLN A 61 -6.71 -18.90 -5.32
CA GLN A 61 -7.05 -20.00 -6.22
C GLN A 61 -7.66 -21.24 -5.52
N ARG A 62 -7.33 -21.46 -4.24
CA ARG A 62 -7.77 -22.64 -3.47
C ARG A 62 -9.13 -22.45 -2.81
N PHE A 63 -9.72 -21.25 -2.93
CA PHE A 63 -10.96 -20.90 -2.26
C PHE A 63 -12.07 -20.72 -3.27
N SER A 64 -13.24 -21.28 -2.97
CA SER A 64 -14.47 -21.00 -3.72
C SER A 64 -15.14 -19.75 -3.14
N ASN A 65 -15.19 -18.67 -3.93
CA ASN A 65 -15.75 -17.38 -3.53
C ASN A 65 -15.20 -16.85 -2.17
N PRO A 66 -13.89 -16.57 -2.06
CA PRO A 66 -13.30 -16.14 -0.80
C PRO A 66 -13.82 -14.78 -0.34
N ALA A 67 -14.12 -14.67 0.95
CA ALA A 67 -14.08 -13.40 1.66
C ALA A 67 -12.60 -13.00 1.87
N ILE A 68 -12.27 -11.73 1.63
CA ILE A 68 -10.90 -11.23 1.66
C ILE A 68 -10.86 -9.97 2.51
N MET A 69 -9.85 -9.85 3.38
CA MET A 69 -9.57 -8.63 4.13
C MET A 69 -8.11 -8.24 3.90
N ASP A 70 -7.90 -6.99 3.49
CA ASP A 70 -6.57 -6.37 3.41
C ASP A 70 -6.33 -5.57 4.68
N ILE A 71 -5.33 -6.00 5.46
CA ILE A 71 -4.90 -5.30 6.66
C ILE A 71 -3.53 -4.70 6.40
N LYS A 72 -3.45 -3.37 6.49
CA LYS A 72 -2.17 -2.66 6.45
C LYS A 72 -1.56 -2.65 7.85
N MET A 73 -0.33 -3.14 7.95
CA MET A 73 0.40 -3.28 9.22
C MET A 73 1.37 -2.12 9.47
N GLY A 74 1.68 -1.89 10.74
CA GLY A 74 2.63 -0.89 11.23
C GLY A 74 1.94 0.27 11.94
N THR A 75 2.65 0.93 12.87
CA THR A 75 2.21 2.20 13.49
C THR A 75 2.51 3.41 12.61
N ARG A 76 3.24 3.21 11.51
CA ARG A 76 3.59 4.19 10.49
C ARG A 76 3.57 3.53 9.11
N THR A 77 3.00 4.22 8.12
CA THR A 77 2.70 3.70 6.78
C THR A 77 3.34 4.51 5.65
N PHE A 78 4.33 5.33 5.99
CA PHE A 78 5.23 6.02 5.08
C PHE A 78 6.68 5.79 5.50
N LEU A 79 7.62 5.87 4.57
CA LEU A 79 9.05 5.79 4.86
C LEU A 79 9.57 7.12 5.42
N GLU A 80 10.66 7.08 6.19
CA GLU A 80 11.27 8.30 6.76
C GLU A 80 11.80 9.23 5.66
N SER A 81 12.30 8.64 4.57
CA SER A 81 12.74 9.36 3.39
C SER A 81 11.61 10.09 2.66
N GLU A 82 10.34 9.72 2.86
CA GLU A 82 9.19 10.37 2.20
C GLU A 82 8.72 11.64 2.89
N VAL A 83 9.23 11.93 4.09
CA VAL A 83 8.72 12.99 4.97
C VAL A 83 9.73 14.08 5.28
N THR A 84 10.91 14.03 4.66
CA THR A 84 11.90 15.12 4.70
C THR A 84 11.56 16.27 3.77
N ASN A 85 10.56 16.12 2.89
CA ASN A 85 10.18 17.17 1.94
C ASN A 85 9.22 18.19 2.59
N PRO A 86 9.65 19.45 2.80
CA PRO A 86 8.81 20.48 3.41
C PRO A 86 7.78 21.07 2.44
N MET A 87 7.75 20.63 1.16
CA MET A 87 6.83 21.17 0.15
C MET A 87 5.37 20.92 0.53
N LYS A 88 4.62 22.02 0.65
CA LYS A 88 3.17 22.01 0.90
C LYS A 88 2.40 21.69 -0.38
N ARG A 89 1.25 21.02 -0.22
CA ARG A 89 0.43 20.47 -1.29
C ARG A 89 -1.04 20.76 -1.06
N HIS A 90 -1.62 21.50 -1.99
CA HIS A 90 -3.04 21.86 -1.98
C HIS A 90 -3.97 20.64 -2.17
N ASP A 91 -3.55 19.64 -2.96
CA ASP A 91 -4.34 18.44 -3.19
C ASP A 91 -4.48 17.55 -1.93
N LEU A 92 -3.46 17.55 -1.07
CA LEU A 92 -3.51 16.83 0.20
C LEU A 92 -4.39 17.56 1.23
N TYR A 93 -4.33 18.89 1.26
CA TYR A 93 -5.23 19.70 2.08
C TYR A 93 -6.70 19.44 1.70
N LYS A 94 -7.03 19.49 0.40
CA LYS A 94 -8.37 19.17 -0.10
C LYS A 94 -8.87 17.79 0.33
N LYS A 95 -7.99 16.79 0.35
CA LYS A 95 -8.33 15.45 0.83
C LYS A 95 -8.56 15.41 2.34
N MET A 96 -7.75 16.13 3.12
CA MET A 96 -7.93 16.23 4.57
C MET A 96 -9.30 16.83 4.91
N ILE A 97 -9.63 18.01 4.36
CA ILE A 97 -10.91 18.69 4.66
C ILE A 97 -12.13 17.93 4.14
N SER A 98 -11.97 17.08 3.11
CA SER A 98 -13.05 16.22 2.63
C SER A 98 -13.40 15.09 3.61
N LEU A 99 -12.49 14.78 4.54
CA LEU A 99 -12.66 13.76 5.57
C LEU A 99 -13.03 14.43 6.90
N ASP A 100 -12.28 15.46 7.29
CA ASP A 100 -12.53 16.27 8.47
C ASP A 100 -12.25 17.77 8.16
N PRO A 101 -13.28 18.61 8.02
CA PRO A 101 -13.14 20.04 7.79
C PRO A 101 -12.47 20.83 8.92
N GLU A 102 -12.49 20.31 10.16
CA GLU A 102 -11.97 21.03 11.34
C GLU A 102 -10.55 20.62 11.73
N GLU A 103 -10.02 19.54 11.16
CA GLU A 103 -8.65 19.06 11.39
C GLU A 103 -7.53 20.09 11.07
N PRO A 104 -7.58 20.88 9.98
CA PRO A 104 -6.47 21.76 9.65
C PRO A 104 -6.32 22.93 10.63
N THR A 105 -5.08 23.35 10.89
CA THR A 105 -4.82 24.54 11.73
C THR A 105 -5.26 25.83 11.04
N VAL A 106 -5.31 26.95 11.78
CA VAL A 106 -5.66 28.27 11.22
C VAL A 106 -4.71 28.66 10.09
N GLU A 107 -3.42 28.36 10.22
CA GLU A 107 -2.40 28.62 9.20
C GLU A 107 -2.61 27.72 7.97
N GLU A 108 -2.91 26.43 8.17
CA GLU A 108 -3.18 25.48 7.08
C GLU A 108 -4.46 25.86 6.31
N LYS A 109 -5.49 26.38 7.01
CA LYS A 109 -6.71 26.92 6.39
C LYS A 109 -6.40 28.19 5.58
N ALA A 110 -5.55 29.08 6.09
CA ALA A 110 -5.17 30.31 5.38
C ALA A 110 -4.33 30.04 4.13
N GLU A 111 -3.44 29.05 4.16
CA GLU A 111 -2.59 28.68 3.03
C GLU A 111 -3.22 27.64 2.08
N GLU A 112 -4.34 27.04 2.50
CA GLU A 112 -5.02 25.93 1.83
C GLU A 112 -4.07 24.81 1.37
N SER A 113 -3.03 24.52 2.14
CA SER A 113 -2.02 23.54 1.77
C SER A 113 -1.32 22.94 2.99
N ILE A 114 -0.96 21.66 2.90
CA ILE A 114 -0.28 20.92 3.97
C ILE A 114 0.87 20.09 3.41
N THR A 115 1.85 19.74 4.24
CA THR A 115 2.93 18.85 3.83
C THR A 115 2.42 17.41 3.67
N LYS A 116 3.18 16.57 2.94
CA LYS A 116 2.88 15.14 2.84
C LYS A 116 2.92 14.46 4.22
N LEU A 117 3.90 14.81 5.06
CA LEU A 117 4.02 14.27 6.41
C LEU A 117 2.77 14.56 7.24
N ARG A 118 2.33 15.82 7.27
CA ARG A 118 1.13 16.23 8.02
C ARG A 118 -0.11 15.45 7.59
N TYR A 119 -0.31 15.28 6.28
CA TYR A 119 -1.41 14.49 5.75
C TYR A 119 -1.32 13.00 6.15
N MET A 120 -0.13 12.42 6.09
CA MET A 120 0.06 11.02 6.49
C MET A 120 -0.22 10.81 7.98
N GLN A 121 0.25 11.71 8.84
CA GLN A 121 -0.02 11.66 10.29
C GLN A 121 -1.51 11.77 10.60
N PHE A 122 -2.21 12.68 9.94
CA PHE A 122 -3.67 12.78 10.03
C PHE A 122 -4.35 11.45 9.69
N ARG A 123 -4.00 10.84 8.55
CA ARG A 123 -4.56 9.55 8.13
C ARG A 123 -4.26 8.40 9.10
N GLU A 124 -3.13 8.45 9.78
CA GLU A 124 -2.75 7.44 10.77
C GLU A 124 -3.56 7.58 12.06
N ASN A 125 -3.81 8.81 12.50
CA ASN A 125 -4.63 9.14 13.68
C ASN A 125 -6.12 8.86 13.46
N GLU A 126 -6.63 9.09 12.24
CA GLU A 126 -8.01 8.78 11.83
C GLU A 126 -8.28 7.28 11.65
N SER A 127 -7.30 6.44 11.98
CA SER A 127 -7.43 4.99 11.87
C SER A 127 -6.85 4.32 13.11
N SER A 128 -7.02 3.00 13.17
CA SER A 128 -6.36 2.17 14.18
C SER A 128 -4.83 2.10 14.03
N THR A 129 -4.23 2.71 12.99
CA THR A 129 -2.79 2.62 12.70
C THR A 129 -1.95 3.15 13.85
N ALA A 130 -2.18 4.39 14.29
CA ALA A 130 -1.36 5.01 15.34
C ALA A 130 -1.54 4.32 16.71
N MET A 131 -2.75 3.87 17.02
CA MET A 131 -3.08 3.31 18.33
C MET A 131 -2.79 1.80 18.45
N TYR A 132 -3.07 1.03 17.39
CA TYR A 132 -3.04 -0.44 17.42
C TYR A 132 -2.03 -1.06 16.45
N GLY A 133 -1.35 -0.24 15.62
CA GLY A 133 -0.32 -0.72 14.71
C GLY A 133 -0.85 -1.47 13.49
N PHE A 134 -2.13 -1.31 13.14
CA PHE A 134 -2.71 -1.80 11.90
C PHE A 134 -3.99 -1.03 11.54
N ARG A 135 -4.45 -1.14 10.29
CA ARG A 135 -5.81 -0.74 9.87
C ARG A 135 -6.36 -1.66 8.79
N ILE A 136 -7.68 -1.78 8.73
CA ILE A 136 -8.37 -2.43 7.61
C ILE A 136 -8.33 -1.47 6.41
N ASP A 137 -7.71 -1.89 5.31
CA ASP A 137 -7.59 -1.10 4.07
C ASP A 137 -8.76 -1.41 3.12
N ALA A 138 -9.18 -2.68 3.05
CA ALA A 138 -10.31 -3.13 2.25
C ALA A 138 -10.91 -4.45 2.78
N VAL A 139 -12.20 -4.66 2.51
CA VAL A 139 -12.89 -5.93 2.76
C VAL A 139 -13.74 -6.29 1.55
N LYS A 140 -13.64 -7.55 1.10
CA LYS A 140 -14.59 -8.21 0.20
C LYS A 140 -15.32 -9.26 1.02
N VAL A 141 -16.63 -9.06 1.22
CA VAL A 141 -17.51 -10.06 1.84
C VAL A 141 -18.20 -10.92 0.79
N ILE A 142 -18.61 -12.11 1.19
CA ILE A 142 -19.49 -12.97 0.38
C ILE A 142 -20.92 -12.39 0.49
N PRO A 143 -21.66 -12.24 -0.63
CA PRO A 143 -23.06 -11.83 -0.62
C PRO A 143 -23.96 -12.76 0.19
#